data_AF-A0A920QSU2-F1
#
_entry.id   AF-A0A920QSU2-F1
#
_cell.length_a   1.000
_cell.length_b   1.000
_cell.length_c   1.000
_cell.angle_alpha   90.00
_cell.angle_beta   90.00
_cell.angle_gamma   90.00
#
_symmetry.space_group_name_H-M   'P 1'
#
loop_
_entity.id
_entity.type
_entity.pdbx_description
1 polymer ?
#
loop_
_entity_poly.entity_id
_entity_poly.type
_entity_poly.pdbx_seq_one_letter_code
_entity_poly.pdbx_strand_id
1 'polypeptide(L)'
;MSTIPWYVWALMTVVCWGTYGVCMHTGSASMKDPEHGRIMAFLWVGLAYFLTAVIAPIVILKLQGGPIDFWAYPAKGWQWSLIAGTLGAIGALGVLLAFGASPNPPVYVPVVMSIIFAGGADRERRR
;
A
#
# COMPACT_ATOMS: atom_id res chain seq x y z
N MET A 1 1.29 -24.89 6.96
CA MET A 1 0.97 -23.47 6.66
C MET A 1 -0.20 -23.46 5.68
N SER A 2 -1.35 -22.99 6.19
CA SER A 2 -2.68 -22.76 5.61
C SER A 2 -3.16 -23.54 4.36
N THR A 3 -4.28 -24.26 4.58
CA THR A 3 -5.26 -24.84 3.63
C THR A 3 -5.97 -23.81 2.73
N ILE A 4 -5.52 -22.55 2.72
CA ILE A 4 -6.17 -21.42 2.04
C ILE A 4 -5.47 -21.21 0.69
N PRO A 5 -6.21 -21.27 -0.44
CA PRO A 5 -5.62 -21.10 -1.76
C PRO A 5 -4.94 -19.73 -1.93
N TRP A 6 -3.83 -19.69 -2.68
CA TRP A 6 -3.05 -18.47 -2.90
C TRP A 6 -3.87 -17.31 -3.50
N TYR A 7 -4.86 -17.63 -4.34
CA TYR A 7 -5.73 -16.63 -4.96
C TYR A 7 -6.65 -15.94 -3.94
N VAL A 8 -6.95 -16.55 -2.80
CA VAL A 8 -7.74 -15.91 -1.74
C VAL A 8 -6.99 -14.72 -1.15
N TRP A 9 -5.67 -14.83 -0.96
CA TRP A 9 -4.82 -13.71 -0.53
C TRP A 9 -4.72 -12.61 -1.59
N ALA A 10 -4.71 -12.99 -2.87
CA ALA A 10 -4.76 -12.03 -3.97
C ALA A 10 -6.10 -11.28 -4.01
N LEU A 11 -7.23 -11.99 -3.86
CA LEU A 11 -8.57 -11.38 -3.80
C LEU A 11 -8.73 -10.47 -2.58
N MET A 12 -8.20 -10.87 -1.43
CA MET A 12 -8.17 -9.99 -0.24
C MET A 12 -7.40 -8.71 -0.54
N THR A 13 -6.26 -8.80 -1.24
CA THR A 13 -5.49 -7.63 -1.66
C THR A 13 -6.31 -6.72 -2.59
N VAL A 14 -7.04 -7.29 -3.56
CA VAL A 14 -7.93 -6.54 -4.45
C VAL A 14 -9.00 -5.79 -3.66
N VAL A 15 -9.63 -6.44 -2.69
CA VAL A 15 -10.65 -5.80 -1.83
C VAL A 15 -10.04 -4.69 -0.98
N CYS A 16 -8.90 -4.94 -0.33
CA CYS A 16 -8.22 -3.95 0.52
C CYS A 16 -7.78 -2.72 -0.29
N TRP A 17 -7.15 -2.92 -1.46
CA TRP A 17 -6.70 -1.81 -2.30
C TRP A 17 -7.85 -1.09 -3.02
N GLY A 18 -8.89 -1.82 -3.43
CA GLY A 18 -10.09 -1.21 -4.01
C GLY A 18 -10.84 -0.33 -3.01
N THR A 19 -11.04 -0.82 -1.79
CA THR A 19 -11.66 -0.02 -0.70
C THR A 19 -10.76 1.11 -0.24
N TYR A 20 -9.43 0.93 -0.24
CA TYR A 20 -8.46 1.99 0.03
C TYR A 20 -8.66 3.21 -0.87
N GLY A 21 -8.87 3.03 -2.18
CA GLY A 21 -9.12 4.15 -3.09
C GLY A 21 -10.36 4.99 -2.69
N VAL A 22 -11.44 4.32 -2.30
CA VAL A 22 -12.67 4.97 -1.80
C VAL A 22 -12.42 5.68 -0.47
N CYS A 23 -11.75 5.02 0.48
CA CYS A 23 -11.42 5.59 1.79
C CYS A 23 -10.50 6.81 1.66
N MET A 24 -9.51 6.76 0.77
CA MET A 24 -8.58 7.85 0.52
C MET A 24 -9.26 9.04 -0.14
N HIS A 25 -10.12 8.81 -1.14
CA HIS A 25 -10.94 9.86 -1.73
C HIS A 25 -11.83 10.53 -0.68
N THR A 26 -12.59 9.73 0.08
CA THR A 26 -13.48 10.25 1.13
C THR A 26 -12.71 10.96 2.24
N GLY A 27 -11.57 10.41 2.67
CA GLY A 27 -10.72 10.99 3.71
C GLY A 27 -10.13 12.33 3.28
N SER A 28 -9.60 12.43 2.06
CA SER A 28 -9.08 13.69 1.53
C SER A 28 -10.18 14.74 1.27
N ALA A 29 -11.34 14.34 0.78
CA ALA A 29 -12.49 15.23 0.60
C ALA A 29 -13.05 15.74 1.95
N SER A 30 -12.99 14.91 3.00
CA SER A 30 -13.52 15.25 4.33
C SER A 30 -12.61 16.18 5.14
N MET A 31 -11.37 16.42 4.70
CA MET A 31 -10.46 17.35 5.37
C MET A 31 -10.85 18.83 5.21
N LYS A 32 -11.82 19.16 4.33
CA LYS A 32 -12.42 20.49 4.12
C LYS A 32 -11.44 21.63 3.77
N ASP A 33 -10.15 21.34 3.63
CA ASP A 33 -9.11 22.24 3.13
C ASP A 33 -8.69 21.78 1.72
N PRO A 34 -9.01 22.56 0.66
CA PRO A 34 -8.69 22.20 -0.72
C PRO A 34 -7.20 22.19 -1.04
N GLU A 35 -6.37 22.96 -0.32
CA GLU A 35 -4.94 23.10 -0.62
C GLU A 35 -4.09 22.11 0.19
N HIS A 36 -4.35 21.97 1.49
CA HIS A 36 -3.51 21.15 2.38
C HIS A 36 -4.16 19.83 2.81
N GLY A 37 -5.49 19.69 2.67
CA GLY A 37 -6.23 18.56 3.18
C GLY A 37 -5.81 17.21 2.59
N ARG A 38 -5.42 17.18 1.32
CA ARG A 38 -4.92 15.95 0.65
C ARG A 38 -3.60 15.49 1.23
N ILE A 39 -2.63 16.38 1.39
CA ILE A 39 -1.31 16.04 1.93
C ILE A 39 -1.42 15.61 3.40
N MET A 40 -2.28 16.26 4.17
CA MET A 40 -2.58 15.84 5.54
C MET A 40 -3.26 14.46 5.60
N ALA A 41 -4.22 14.18 4.71
CA ALA A 41 -4.82 12.84 4.61
C ALA A 41 -3.76 11.77 4.27
N PHE A 42 -2.81 12.08 3.39
CA PHE A 42 -1.70 11.18 3.07
C PHE A 42 -0.73 10.96 4.23
N LEU A 43 -0.48 12.00 5.04
CA LEU A 43 0.35 11.88 6.25
C LEU A 43 -0.27 10.87 7.23
N TRP A 44 -1.60 10.91 7.43
CA TRP A 44 -2.30 9.93 8.26
C TRP A 44 -2.21 8.51 7.70
N VAL A 45 -2.24 8.35 6.38
CA VAL A 45 -1.99 7.05 5.72
C VAL A 45 -0.55 6.58 5.97
N GLY A 46 0.43 7.48 5.86
CA GLY A 46 1.83 7.19 6.18
C GLY A 46 2.03 6.76 7.63
N LEU A 47 1.35 7.40 8.57
CA LEU A 47 1.36 7.00 9.99
C LEU A 47 0.77 5.59 10.17
N ALA A 48 -0.36 5.30 9.52
CA ALA A 48 -0.94 3.96 9.55
C ALA A 48 0.03 2.92 8.99
N TYR A 49 0.69 3.20 7.87
CA TYR A 49 1.72 2.32 7.30
C TYR A 49 2.91 2.12 8.23
N PHE A 50 3.37 3.15 8.94
CA PHE A 50 4.42 2.98 9.95
C PHE A 50 3.98 2.00 11.04
N LEU A 51 2.78 2.18 11.59
CA LEU A 51 2.25 1.27 12.62
C LEU A 51 2.13 -0.17 12.09
N THR A 52 1.57 -0.36 10.90
CA THR A 52 1.32 -1.71 10.37
C THR A 52 2.57 -2.37 9.79
N ALA A 53 3.47 -1.62 9.15
CA ALA A 53 4.64 -2.16 8.46
C ALA A 53 5.89 -2.22 9.34
N VAL A 54 5.91 -1.51 10.48
CA VAL A 54 7.05 -1.55 11.43
C VAL A 54 6.65 -2.28 12.71
N ILE A 55 5.57 -1.88 13.37
CA ILE A 55 5.20 -2.45 14.67
C ILE A 55 4.69 -3.88 14.51
N ALA A 56 3.80 -4.15 13.55
CA ALA A 56 3.23 -5.50 13.41
C ALA A 56 4.29 -6.58 13.10
N PRO A 57 5.25 -6.38 12.18
CA PRO A 57 6.30 -7.36 11.94
C PRO A 57 7.20 -7.58 13.15
N ILE A 58 7.56 -6.54 13.89
CA ILE A 58 8.36 -6.68 15.12
C ILE A 58 7.63 -7.52 16.16
N VAL A 59 6.34 -7.26 16.37
CA VAL A 59 5.50 -8.04 17.29
C VAL A 59 5.42 -9.50 16.85
N ILE A 60 5.16 -9.74 15.56
CA ILE A 60 5.07 -11.10 15.02
C ILE A 60 6.41 -11.85 15.16
N LEU A 61 7.53 -11.22 14.81
CA LEU A 61 8.86 -11.82 14.99
C LEU A 61 9.14 -12.15 16.45
N LYS A 62 8.80 -11.23 17.36
CA LYS A 62 8.99 -11.44 18.80
C LYS A 62 8.15 -12.61 19.32
N LEU A 63 6.90 -12.75 18.86
CA LEU A 63 6.04 -13.88 19.21
C LEU A 63 6.52 -15.22 18.62
N GLN A 64 7.17 -15.17 17.45
CA GLN A 64 7.74 -16.35 16.78
C GLN A 64 9.14 -16.72 17.28
N GLY A 65 9.73 -15.93 18.18
CA GLY A 65 11.10 -16.12 18.67
C GLY A 65 12.18 -15.84 17.62
N GLY A 66 11.86 -15.11 16.55
CA GLY A 66 12.80 -14.74 15.50
C GLY A 66 13.75 -13.60 15.94
N PRO A 67 14.96 -13.52 15.36
CA PRO A 67 15.89 -12.43 15.65
C PRO A 67 15.31 -11.11 15.17
N ILE A 68 15.24 -10.13 16.07
CA ILE A 68 14.78 -8.75 15.80
C ILE A 68 15.92 -7.90 15.18
N ASP A 69 17.15 -8.42 15.19
CA ASP A 69 18.29 -7.77 14.58
C ASP A 69 18.10 -7.69 13.06
N PHE A 70 17.82 -6.48 12.56
CA PHE A 70 17.64 -6.21 11.12
C PHE A 70 18.83 -6.71 10.27
N TRP A 71 20.01 -6.77 10.86
CA TRP A 71 21.27 -7.20 10.24
C TRP A 71 21.47 -8.72 10.22
N ALA A 72 20.62 -9.49 10.92
CA ALA A 72 20.65 -10.94 10.89
C ALA A 72 20.17 -11.50 9.53
N TYR A 73 19.51 -10.68 8.71
CA TYR A 73 18.95 -11.06 7.43
C TYR A 73 19.85 -10.63 6.24
N PRO A 74 19.85 -11.38 5.11
CA PRO A 74 20.71 -11.10 3.97
C PRO A 74 20.56 -9.67 3.42
N ALA A 75 21.68 -9.02 3.12
CA ALA A 75 21.70 -7.60 2.73
C ALA A 75 20.85 -7.30 1.48
N LYS A 76 20.89 -8.18 0.49
CA LYS A 76 20.07 -8.05 -0.73
C LYS A 76 18.57 -8.11 -0.45
N GLY A 77 18.15 -8.88 0.57
CA GLY A 77 16.72 -9.08 0.88
C GLY A 77 16.07 -7.83 1.43
N TRP A 78 16.69 -7.17 2.42
CA TRP A 78 16.14 -5.93 2.96
C TRP A 78 16.24 -4.77 1.95
N GLN A 79 17.27 -4.71 1.11
CA GLN A 79 17.39 -3.69 0.06
C GLN A 79 16.24 -3.75 -0.95
N TRP A 80 15.93 -4.92 -1.50
CA TRP A 80 14.78 -5.08 -2.39
C TRP A 80 13.45 -4.79 -1.69
N SER A 81 13.33 -5.16 -0.41
CA SER A 81 12.14 -4.85 0.40
C SER A 81 11.97 -3.34 0.61
N LEU A 82 13.05 -2.59 0.83
CA LEU A 82 13.00 -1.13 0.93
C LEU A 82 12.63 -0.47 -0.41
N ILE A 83 13.18 -0.96 -1.52
CA ILE A 83 12.82 -0.46 -2.86
C ILE A 83 11.33 -0.71 -3.10
N ALA A 84 10.84 -1.92 -2.82
CA ALA A 84 9.43 -2.26 -2.94
C ALA A 84 8.54 -1.36 -2.07
N GLY A 85 8.91 -1.11 -0.81
CA GLY A 85 8.19 -0.21 0.08
C GLY A 85 8.18 1.24 -0.42
N THR A 86 9.30 1.71 -0.95
CA THR A 86 9.43 3.07 -1.52
C THR A 86 8.54 3.22 -2.76
N LEU A 87 8.55 2.25 -3.66
CA LEU A 87 7.68 2.23 -4.84
C LEU A 87 6.20 2.21 -4.43
N GLY A 88 5.83 1.44 -3.39
CA GLY A 88 4.48 1.43 -2.84
C GLY A 88 4.04 2.79 -2.29
N ALA A 89 4.92 3.48 -1.55
CA ALA A 89 4.64 4.81 -1.01
C ALA A 89 4.48 5.87 -2.13
N ILE A 90 5.34 5.83 -3.15
CA ILE A 90 5.24 6.70 -4.33
C ILE A 90 3.93 6.42 -5.09
N GLY A 91 3.56 5.14 -5.27
CA GLY A 91 2.31 4.75 -5.90
C GLY A 91 1.09 5.27 -5.14
N ALA A 92 1.08 5.14 -3.80
CA ALA A 92 0.02 5.66 -2.95
C ALA A 92 -0.12 7.20 -3.04
N LEU A 93 1.00 7.93 -3.13
CA LEU A 93 0.99 9.37 -3.39
C LEU A 93 0.43 9.69 -4.79
N GLY A 94 0.78 8.88 -5.79
CA GLY A 94 0.23 8.98 -7.14
C GLY A 94 -1.30 8.83 -7.18
N VAL A 95 -1.88 7.93 -6.39
CA VAL A 95 -3.35 7.78 -6.25
C VAL A 95 -3.99 9.08 -5.75
N LEU A 96 -3.43 9.68 -4.71
CA LEU A 96 -3.91 10.94 -4.14
C LEU A 96 -3.78 12.12 -5.13
N LEU A 97 -2.71 12.13 -5.93
CA LEU A 97 -2.54 13.12 -7.01
C LEU A 97 -3.56 12.91 -8.13
N ALA A 98 -3.81 11.67 -8.53
CA ALA A 98 -4.78 11.32 -9.57
C ALA A 98 -6.21 11.73 -9.18
N PHE A 99 -6.61 11.57 -7.90
CA PHE A 99 -7.91 12.03 -7.43
C PHE A 99 -8.06 13.56 -7.48
N GLY A 100 -6.98 14.30 -7.19
CA GLY A 100 -7.02 15.76 -7.25
C GLY A 100 -7.01 16.33 -8.67
N ALA A 101 -6.41 15.62 -9.63
CA ALA A 101 -6.43 16.00 -11.04
C ALA A 101 -7.70 15.54 -11.78
N SER A 102 -8.58 14.79 -11.09
CA SER A 102 -9.76 14.20 -11.70
C SER A 102 -10.92 15.20 -11.85
N PRO A 103 -11.57 15.30 -13.03
CA PRO A 103 -12.70 16.22 -13.24
C PRO A 103 -13.97 15.85 -12.46
N ASN A 104 -14.21 14.56 -12.19
CA ASN A 104 -15.36 14.05 -11.43
C ASN A 104 -14.94 12.90 -10.49
N PRO A 105 -14.31 13.21 -9.35
CA PRO A 105 -13.62 12.23 -8.52
C PRO A 105 -14.43 10.95 -8.20
N PRO A 106 -15.73 10.97 -7.88
CA PRO A 106 -16.50 9.75 -7.58
C PRO A 106 -16.59 8.76 -8.75
N VAL A 107 -16.59 9.27 -9.99
CA VAL A 107 -16.69 8.44 -11.21
C VAL A 107 -15.32 7.86 -11.59
N TYR A 108 -14.25 8.62 -11.35
CA TYR A 108 -12.90 8.23 -11.78
C TYR A 108 -12.14 7.39 -10.75
N VAL A 109 -12.55 7.35 -9.47
CA VAL A 109 -11.95 6.44 -8.46
C VAL A 109 -11.88 4.98 -8.97
N PRO A 110 -12.96 4.34 -9.43
CA PRO A 110 -12.89 2.96 -9.95
C PRO A 110 -12.03 2.85 -11.22
N VAL A 111 -11.97 3.89 -12.06
CA VAL A 111 -11.14 3.91 -13.28
C VAL A 111 -9.64 3.94 -12.91
N VAL A 112 -9.24 4.82 -11.99
CA VAL A 112 -7.86 4.91 -11.49
C VAL A 112 -7.43 3.59 -10.85
N MET A 113 -8.30 2.98 -10.03
CA MET A 113 -8.01 1.68 -9.42
C MET A 113 -7.84 0.58 -10.48
N SER A 114 -8.69 0.54 -11.51
CA SER A 114 -8.62 -0.46 -12.58
C SER A 114 -7.30 -0.37 -13.38
N ILE A 115 -6.82 0.86 -13.65
CA ILE A 115 -5.53 1.09 -14.35
C ILE A 115 -4.36 0.58 -13.50
N ILE A 116 -4.37 0.85 -12.19
CA ILE A 116 -3.30 0.43 -11.26
C ILE A 116 -3.17 -1.09 -11.24
N PHE A 117 -4.29 -1.81 -11.16
CA PHE A 117 -4.28 -3.28 -11.14
C PHE A 117 -3.90 -3.91 -12.48
N ALA A 118 -4.08 -3.20 -13.60
CA ALA A 118 -3.70 -3.70 -14.93
C ALA A 118 -2.18 -3.68 -15.19
N GLY A 119 -1.40 -2.88 -14.44
CA GLY A 119 0.01 -2.60 -14.73
C GLY A 119 1.05 -3.63 -14.28
N GLY A 120 0.65 -4.73 -13.62
CA GLY A 120 1.59 -5.67 -12.99
C GLY A 120 1.80 -6.97 -13.78
N ALA A 121 2.75 -6.99 -14.72
CA ALA A 121 3.26 -8.24 -15.30
C ALA A 121 4.69 -8.49 -14.80
N ASP A 122 4.82 -9.31 -13.76
CA ASP A 122 6.13 -9.83 -13.33
C ASP A 122 6.57 -10.95 -14.28
N ARG A 123 7.81 -10.87 -14.78
CA ARG A 123 8.42 -11.85 -15.69
C ARG A 123 9.52 -12.65 -15.00
N GLU A 124 9.37 -13.02 -13.75
CA GLU A 124 10.33 -13.92 -13.10
C GLU A 124 9.95 -15.40 -13.30
N ARG A 125 10.22 -15.94 -14.50
CA ARG A 125 10.29 -17.40 -14.74
C ARG A 125 11.17 -17.75 -15.93
N ARG A 126 12.50 -17.60 -15.78
CA ARG A 126 13.51 -18.46 -16.42
C ARG A 126 14.83 -18.40 -15.64
N ARG A 127 14.97 -19.24 -14.62
CA ARG A 127 16.18 -20.02 -14.28
C ARG A 127 15.89 -20.94 -13.12
#